data_AF-A0A6G1FF00-F1
#
_entry.id   AF-A0A6G1FF00-F1
#
_cell.length_a   1.000
_cell.length_b   1.000
_cell.length_c   1.000
_cell.angle_alpha   90.00
_cell.angle_beta   90.00
_cell.angle_gamma   90.00
#
_symmetry.space_group_name_H-M   'P 1'
#
loop_
_entity.id
_entity.type
_entity.pdbx_description
1 polymer ?
#
loop_
_entity_poly.entity_id
_entity_poly.type
_entity_poly.pdbx_seq_one_letter_code
_entity_poly.pdbx_strand_id
1 'polypeptide(L)'
;MGPSFSRDLLGDGIFSADDEVWWCQRKAASLEFYFAKFRALTTSLLVKLVHRRLLSVLADAEAASATIDHQDVLLRLMFDNIYMIIFSVDPECLGPGLLEILFAKAFEDATEATILRFVTPTTVWHAMHMLSLGHERVLQRSLASVDKFAYDMICKRKEEFAYDMICKRKEEVAAEEETVPSAGH
;
A
#
# COMPACT_ATOMS: atom_id res chain seq x y z
N MET A 1 9.05 -14.16 -25.20
CA MET A 1 7.96 -14.62 -24.31
C MET A 1 7.58 -13.39 -23.49
N GLY A 2 6.56 -12.65 -23.94
CA GLY A 2 6.38 -11.24 -23.56
C GLY A 2 5.80 -11.03 -22.15
N PRO A 3 6.09 -9.88 -21.50
CA PRO A 3 5.72 -9.54 -20.12
C PRO A 3 4.23 -9.16 -19.93
N SER A 4 3.32 -9.74 -20.72
CA SER A 4 1.94 -9.24 -20.84
C SER A 4 0.97 -9.75 -19.76
N PHE A 5 1.27 -10.89 -19.13
CA PHE A 5 0.26 -11.58 -18.30
C PHE A 5 -0.01 -10.91 -16.95
N SER A 6 1.04 -10.32 -16.32
CA SER A 6 0.95 -9.65 -15.01
C SER A 6 0.90 -8.13 -15.12
N ARG A 7 1.10 -7.58 -16.32
CA ARG A 7 1.10 -6.13 -16.57
C ARG A 7 -0.22 -5.47 -16.17
N ASP A 8 -1.33 -6.18 -16.33
CA ASP A 8 -2.64 -5.70 -15.89
C ASP A 8 -2.72 -5.51 -14.36
N LEU A 9 -1.96 -6.30 -13.58
CA LEU A 9 -1.96 -6.26 -12.11
C LEU A 9 -0.86 -5.38 -11.53
N LEU A 10 0.36 -5.45 -12.07
CA LEU A 10 1.55 -4.79 -11.52
C LEU A 10 1.93 -3.52 -12.29
N GLY A 11 1.20 -3.21 -13.38
CA GLY A 11 1.45 -2.06 -14.23
C GLY A 11 2.81 -2.13 -14.93
N ASP A 12 3.36 -0.97 -15.25
CA ASP A 12 4.69 -0.81 -15.87
C ASP A 12 5.78 -0.46 -14.83
N GLY A 13 5.52 -0.78 -13.56
CA GLY A 13 6.43 -0.50 -12.46
C GLY A 13 7.64 -1.42 -12.43
N ILE A 14 8.39 -1.38 -11.33
CA ILE A 14 9.68 -2.09 -11.17
C ILE A 14 9.58 -3.61 -11.37
N PHE A 15 8.39 -4.20 -11.28
CA PHE A 15 8.16 -5.63 -11.49
C PHE A 15 7.92 -6.02 -12.95
N SER A 16 7.60 -5.06 -13.82
CA SER A 16 7.20 -5.28 -15.22
C SER A 16 7.93 -4.37 -16.21
N ALA A 17 8.76 -3.45 -15.72
CA ALA A 17 9.68 -2.64 -16.50
C ALA A 17 10.86 -3.50 -16.99
N ASP A 18 11.34 -3.18 -18.20
CA ASP A 18 12.48 -3.83 -18.83
C ASP A 18 13.71 -2.89 -18.86
N ASP A 19 14.90 -3.48 -18.97
CA ASP A 19 16.18 -2.84 -19.25
C ASP A 19 16.50 -1.59 -18.39
N GLU A 20 16.74 -0.45 -19.05
CA GLU A 20 17.19 0.80 -18.43
C GLU A 20 16.13 1.40 -17.48
N VAL A 21 14.84 1.21 -17.78
CA VAL A 21 13.74 1.70 -16.94
C VAL A 21 13.73 0.95 -15.61
N TRP A 22 13.89 -0.38 -15.66
CA TRP A 22 14.03 -1.20 -14.46
C TRP A 22 15.25 -0.79 -13.63
N TRP A 23 16.41 -0.58 -14.28
CA TRP A 23 17.64 -0.19 -13.58
C TRP A 23 17.49 1.14 -12.86
N CYS A 24 16.89 2.15 -13.52
CA CYS A 24 16.66 3.46 -12.94
C CYS A 24 15.72 3.37 -11.72
N GLN A 25 14.59 2.68 -11.85
CA GLN A 25 13.63 2.51 -10.76
C GLN A 25 14.25 1.73 -9.59
N ARG A 26 15.00 0.65 -9.87
CA ARG A 26 15.66 -0.15 -8.84
C ARG A 26 16.79 0.60 -8.14
N LYS A 27 17.53 1.44 -8.85
CA LYS A 27 18.57 2.28 -8.25
C LYS A 27 17.95 3.32 -7.31
N ALA A 28 16.87 3.97 -7.72
CA ALA A 28 16.15 4.92 -6.88
C ALA A 28 15.59 4.24 -5.61
N ALA A 29 14.86 3.13 -5.77
CA ALA A 29 14.30 2.39 -4.65
C ALA A 29 15.38 1.84 -3.69
N SER A 30 16.47 1.27 -4.23
CA SER A 30 17.53 0.69 -3.39
C SER A 30 18.27 1.75 -2.56
N LEU A 31 18.45 2.97 -3.08
CA LEU A 31 18.97 4.09 -2.30
C LEU A 31 18.05 4.43 -1.13
N GLU A 32 16.74 4.47 -1.37
CA GLU A 32 15.73 4.76 -0.35
C GLU A 32 15.76 3.72 0.79
N PHE A 33 15.80 2.43 0.44
CA PHE A 33 15.89 1.32 1.41
C PHE A 33 17.26 1.22 2.11
N TYR A 34 18.33 1.74 1.51
CA TYR A 34 19.67 1.75 2.10
C TYR A 34 19.80 2.77 3.25
N PHE A 35 19.00 3.85 3.24
CA PHE A 35 19.11 4.88 4.27
C PHE A 35 18.83 4.31 5.67
N ALA A 36 19.83 4.41 6.55
CA ALA A 36 19.74 3.96 7.94
C ALA A 36 18.55 4.57 8.70
N LYS A 37 18.18 5.81 8.35
CA LYS A 37 16.99 6.49 8.91
C LYS A 37 15.69 5.78 8.55
N PHE A 38 15.52 5.38 7.28
CA PHE A 38 14.34 4.66 6.83
C PHE A 38 14.24 3.31 7.54
N ARG A 39 15.33 2.54 7.57
CA ARG A 39 15.40 1.27 8.28
C ARG A 39 15.07 1.40 9.77
N ALA A 40 15.62 2.40 10.46
CA ALA A 40 15.35 2.62 11.87
C ALA A 40 13.87 3.00 12.11
N LEU A 41 13.29 3.81 11.24
CA LEU A 41 11.88 4.17 11.28
C LEU A 41 10.98 2.93 11.08
N THR A 42 11.23 2.14 10.03
CA THR A 42 10.49 0.90 9.74
C THR A 42 10.53 -0.06 10.92
N THR A 43 11.73 -0.32 11.47
CA THR A 43 11.88 -1.19 12.64
C THR A 43 11.16 -0.63 13.86
N SER A 44 11.27 0.68 14.13
CA SER A 44 10.57 1.30 15.26
C SER A 44 9.05 1.17 15.16
N LEU A 45 8.48 1.42 13.98
CA LEU A 45 7.05 1.26 13.72
C LEU A 45 6.60 -0.19 13.87
N LEU A 46 7.36 -1.12 13.30
CA LEU A 46 7.03 -2.55 13.37
C LEU A 46 7.04 -3.06 14.82
N VAL A 47 8.08 -2.70 15.60
CA VAL A 47 8.16 -3.06 17.03
C VAL A 47 6.96 -2.50 17.79
N LYS A 48 6.55 -1.25 17.53
CA LYS A 48 5.36 -0.64 18.16
C LYS A 48 4.08 -1.40 17.81
N LEU A 49 3.88 -1.74 16.53
CA LEU A 49 2.70 -2.48 16.08
C LEU A 49 2.64 -3.88 16.69
N VAL A 50 3.77 -4.59 16.75
CA VAL A 50 3.85 -5.91 17.37
C VAL A 50 3.44 -5.84 18.84
N HIS A 51 4.03 -4.93 19.61
CA HIS A 51 3.76 -4.84 21.05
C HIS A 51 2.35 -4.37 21.36
N ARG A 52 1.79 -3.44 20.57
CA ARG A 52 0.47 -2.86 20.83
C ARG A 52 -0.69 -3.68 20.31
N ARG A 53 -0.52 -4.35 19.17
CA ARG A 53 -1.63 -4.98 18.45
C ARG A 53 -1.44 -6.49 18.34
N LEU A 54 -0.33 -6.95 17.75
CA LEU A 54 -0.12 -8.38 17.51
C LEU A 54 -0.17 -9.18 18.81
N LEU A 55 0.53 -8.74 19.85
CA LEU A 55 0.51 -9.42 21.14
C LEU A 55 -0.88 -9.40 21.79
N SER A 56 -1.66 -8.33 21.62
CA SER A 56 -3.04 -8.27 22.11
C SER A 56 -3.91 -9.29 21.39
N VAL A 57 -3.85 -9.35 20.05
CA VAL A 57 -4.63 -10.30 19.24
C VAL A 57 -4.29 -11.75 19.62
N LEU A 58 -3.01 -12.05 19.85
CA LEU A 58 -2.57 -13.38 20.28
C LEU A 58 -3.06 -13.71 21.69
N ALA A 59 -2.99 -12.77 22.64
CA ALA A 59 -3.46 -12.96 24.00
C ALA A 59 -4.99 -13.13 24.07
N ASP A 60 -5.74 -12.37 23.28
CA ASP A 60 -7.20 -12.47 23.18
C ASP A 60 -7.61 -13.82 22.58
N ALA A 61 -6.89 -14.30 21.55
CA ALA A 61 -7.11 -15.61 20.96
C ALA A 61 -6.79 -16.75 21.93
N GLU A 62 -5.71 -16.64 22.70
CA GLU A 62 -5.36 -17.61 23.75
C GLU A 62 -6.46 -17.65 24.83
N ALA A 63 -6.88 -16.49 25.32
CA ALA A 63 -7.93 -16.38 26.34
C ALA A 63 -9.27 -16.95 25.86
N ALA A 64 -9.59 -16.77 24.58
CA ALA A 64 -10.80 -17.32 23.96
C ALA A 64 -10.65 -18.79 23.50
N SER A 65 -9.45 -19.39 23.62
CA SER A 65 -9.11 -20.69 23.00
C SER A 65 -9.51 -20.76 21.52
N ALA A 66 -9.35 -19.64 20.81
CA ALA A 66 -9.74 -19.48 19.42
C ALA A 66 -8.57 -19.85 18.48
N THR A 67 -8.87 -20.49 17.36
CA THR A 67 -7.91 -20.70 16.29
C THR A 67 -7.76 -19.43 15.48
N ILE A 68 -6.52 -19.01 15.23
CA ILE A 68 -6.21 -17.86 14.38
C ILE A 68 -5.53 -18.30 13.09
N ASP A 69 -5.82 -17.60 12.01
CA ASP A 69 -5.05 -17.72 10.78
C ASP A 69 -3.83 -16.79 10.84
N HIS A 70 -2.66 -17.38 11.00
CA HIS A 70 -1.40 -16.63 11.05
C HIS A 70 -1.11 -15.87 9.74
N GLN A 71 -1.54 -16.38 8.59
CA GLN A 71 -1.33 -15.72 7.30
C GLN A 71 -2.11 -14.41 7.26
N ASP A 72 -3.39 -14.45 7.61
CA ASP A 72 -4.26 -13.27 7.68
C ASP A 72 -3.76 -12.24 8.71
N VAL A 73 -3.36 -12.70 9.90
CA VAL A 73 -2.83 -11.82 10.96
C VAL A 73 -1.52 -11.14 10.53
N LEU A 74 -0.59 -11.88 9.93
CA LEU A 74 0.69 -11.32 9.46
C LEU A 74 0.50 -10.39 8.27
N LEU A 75 -0.43 -10.71 7.36
CA LEU A 75 -0.76 -9.85 6.22
C LEU A 75 -1.27 -8.49 6.69
N ARG A 76 -2.17 -8.47 7.68
CA ARG A 76 -2.67 -7.23 8.28
C ARG A 76 -1.59 -6.44 9.00
N LEU A 77 -0.73 -7.11 9.76
CA LEU A 77 0.42 -6.45 10.41
C LEU A 77 1.32 -5.76 9.39
N MET A 78 1.62 -6.44 8.27
CA MET A 78 2.44 -5.90 7.20
C MET A 78 1.75 -4.71 6.50
N PHE A 79 0.44 -4.82 6.28
CA PHE A 79 -0.35 -3.74 5.71
C PHE A 79 -0.35 -2.49 6.60
N ASP A 80 -0.62 -2.64 7.90
CA ASP A 80 -0.56 -1.54 8.87
C ASP A 80 0.84 -0.91 8.89
N ASN A 81 1.89 -1.73 8.87
CA ASN A 81 3.27 -1.24 8.88
C ASN A 81 3.60 -0.41 7.64
N ILE A 82 3.28 -0.92 6.44
CA ILE A 82 3.54 -0.22 5.18
C ILE A 82 2.68 1.04 5.08
N TYR A 83 1.40 0.97 5.46
CA TYR A 83 0.50 2.12 5.44
C TYR A 83 0.99 3.22 6.38
N MET A 84 1.43 2.88 7.61
CA MET A 84 2.01 3.85 8.53
C MET A 84 3.32 4.46 8.00
N ILE A 85 4.16 3.70 7.29
CA ILE A 85 5.39 4.23 6.69
C ILE A 85 5.07 5.25 5.59
N ILE A 86 4.06 4.97 4.76
CA ILE A 86 3.74 5.79 3.59
C ILE A 86 2.92 7.02 3.96
N PHE A 87 1.90 6.88 4.83
CA PHE A 87 0.94 7.95 5.14
C PHE A 87 1.13 8.56 6.53
N SER A 88 1.97 7.95 7.39
CA SER A 88 2.07 8.35 8.81
C SER A 88 0.74 8.29 9.57
N VAL A 89 -0.26 7.58 9.03
CA VAL A 89 -1.57 7.36 9.63
C VAL A 89 -1.68 5.88 10.01
N ASP A 90 -2.24 5.58 11.18
CA ASP A 90 -2.52 4.21 11.60
C ASP A 90 -3.90 3.79 11.01
N PRO A 91 -3.96 2.80 10.09
CA PRO A 91 -5.22 2.34 9.51
C PRO A 91 -5.98 1.38 10.45
N GLU A 92 -5.33 0.95 11.53
CA GLU A 92 -5.90 0.12 12.58
C GLU A 92 -6.46 -1.24 12.14
N CYS A 93 -6.01 -1.80 11.01
CA CYS A 93 -6.62 -3.01 10.43
C CYS A 93 -6.39 -4.26 11.28
N LEU A 94 -5.41 -4.25 12.19
CA LEU A 94 -5.15 -5.35 13.14
C LEU A 94 -6.03 -5.27 14.44
N GLY A 95 -7.01 -4.37 14.53
CA GLY A 95 -7.90 -4.20 15.69
C GLY A 95 -9.15 -5.12 15.73
N PRO A 96 -9.84 -5.22 16.90
CA PRO A 96 -11.01 -6.09 17.08
C PRO A 96 -12.23 -5.55 16.33
N GLY A 97 -12.57 -6.20 15.22
CA GLY A 97 -13.65 -5.78 14.32
C GLY A 97 -13.23 -5.86 12.85
N LEU A 98 -12.68 -7.01 12.47
CA LEU A 98 -12.09 -7.36 11.18
C LEU A 98 -12.77 -6.67 9.98
N LEU A 99 -12.31 -5.47 9.65
CA LEU A 99 -12.53 -4.89 8.34
C LEU A 99 -11.66 -5.71 7.40
N GLU A 100 -12.31 -6.56 6.61
CA GLU A 100 -11.68 -7.24 5.49
C GLU A 100 -10.92 -6.18 4.68
N ILE A 101 -9.59 -6.32 4.58
CA ILE A 101 -8.80 -5.41 3.75
C ILE A 101 -9.27 -5.70 2.32
N LEU A 102 -10.25 -4.93 1.83
CA LEU A 102 -10.82 -5.09 0.49
C LEU A 102 -9.73 -5.10 -0.57
N PHE A 103 -8.65 -4.35 -0.34
CA PHE A 103 -7.43 -4.40 -1.14
C PHE A 103 -6.74 -5.77 -1.10
N ALA A 104 -6.52 -6.38 0.06
CA ALA A 104 -5.82 -7.66 0.19
C ALA A 104 -6.58 -8.78 -0.54
N LYS A 105 -7.90 -8.83 -0.35
CA LYS A 105 -8.75 -9.81 -1.05
C LYS A 105 -8.79 -9.57 -2.55
N ALA A 106 -8.99 -8.32 -2.98
CA ALA A 106 -8.95 -8.00 -4.40
C ALA A 106 -7.57 -8.34 -5.01
N PHE A 107 -6.49 -8.08 -4.30
CA PHE A 107 -5.14 -8.41 -4.75
C PHE A 107 -4.91 -9.93 -4.82
N GLU A 108 -5.41 -10.69 -3.85
CA GLU A 108 -5.35 -12.16 -3.84
C GLU A 108 -6.17 -12.75 -5.00
N ASP A 109 -7.42 -12.32 -5.19
CA ASP A 109 -8.28 -12.73 -6.31
C ASP A 109 -7.63 -12.40 -7.67
N ALA A 110 -7.02 -11.21 -7.78
CA ALA A 110 -6.32 -10.81 -9.00
C ALA A 110 -5.06 -11.64 -9.23
N THR A 111 -4.34 -12.00 -8.16
CA THR A 111 -3.14 -12.85 -8.23
C THR A 111 -3.53 -14.26 -8.66
N GLU A 112 -4.56 -14.85 -8.07
CA GLU A 112 -5.08 -16.17 -8.45
C GLU A 112 -5.51 -16.20 -9.92
N ALA A 113 -6.31 -15.21 -10.35
CA ALA A 113 -6.75 -15.12 -11.74
C ALA A 113 -5.58 -14.89 -12.72
N THR A 114 -4.57 -14.12 -12.31
CA THR A 114 -3.35 -13.93 -13.09
C THR A 114 -2.53 -15.23 -13.19
N ILE A 115 -2.47 -16.03 -12.13
CA ILE A 115 -1.81 -17.34 -12.15
C ILE A 115 -2.51 -18.29 -13.14
N LEU A 116 -3.84 -18.25 -13.22
CA LEU A 116 -4.60 -19.06 -14.18
C LEU A 116 -4.25 -18.75 -15.64
N ARG A 117 -3.77 -17.55 -15.96
CA ARG A 117 -3.27 -17.22 -17.31
C ARG A 117 -2.01 -18.00 -17.70
N PHE A 118 -1.21 -18.47 -16.73
CA PHE A 118 -0.03 -19.30 -17.03
C PHE A 118 -0.38 -20.69 -17.56
N VAL A 119 -1.49 -21.25 -17.07
CA VAL A 119 -1.95 -22.59 -17.46
C VAL A 119 -2.96 -22.56 -18.62
N THR A 120 -3.45 -21.36 -18.97
CA THR A 120 -4.45 -21.17 -20.03
C THR A 120 -3.77 -20.73 -21.34
N PRO A 121 -4.06 -21.36 -22.49
CA PRO A 121 -3.50 -20.93 -23.78
C PRO A 121 -3.82 -19.47 -24.10
N THR A 122 -2.89 -18.78 -24.76
CA THR A 122 -2.94 -17.32 -24.92
C THR A 122 -4.18 -16.81 -25.64
N THR A 123 -4.67 -17.56 -26.62
CA THR A 123 -5.87 -17.22 -27.39
C THR A 123 -7.15 -17.37 -26.56
N VAL A 124 -7.17 -18.34 -25.64
CA VAL A 124 -8.34 -18.65 -24.81
C VAL A 124 -8.54 -17.57 -23.76
N TRP A 125 -7.49 -17.21 -23.00
CA TRP A 125 -7.63 -16.18 -21.97
C TRP A 125 -7.89 -14.79 -22.56
N HIS A 126 -7.30 -14.44 -23.71
CA HIS A 126 -7.64 -13.19 -24.40
C HIS A 126 -9.12 -13.14 -24.80
N ALA A 127 -9.68 -14.25 -25.33
CA ALA A 127 -11.10 -14.31 -25.66
C ALA A 127 -11.98 -14.19 -24.40
N MET A 128 -11.60 -14.86 -23.30
CA MET A 128 -12.29 -14.74 -22.02
C MET A 128 -12.22 -13.33 -21.44
N HIS A 129 -11.10 -12.63 -21.63
CA HIS A 129 -10.90 -11.25 -21.22
C HIS A 129 -11.79 -10.29 -22.01
N MET A 130 -11.83 -10.44 -23.34
CA MET A 130 -12.68 -9.62 -24.21
C MET A 130 -14.18 -9.82 -23.94
N LEU A 131 -14.58 -11.04 -23.57
CA LEU A 131 -15.97 -11.38 -23.25
C LEU A 131 -16.31 -11.19 -21.75
N SER A 132 -15.34 -10.78 -20.92
CA SER A 132 -15.44 -10.69 -19.47
C SER A 132 -16.07 -11.95 -18.83
N LEU A 133 -15.49 -13.12 -19.11
CA LEU A 133 -15.97 -14.43 -18.66
C LEU A 133 -15.05 -15.08 -17.62
N GLY A 134 -15.65 -15.87 -16.72
CA GLY A 134 -14.91 -16.69 -15.75
C GLY A 134 -13.95 -15.90 -14.87
N HIS A 135 -12.73 -16.41 -14.71
CA HIS A 135 -11.65 -15.81 -13.91
C HIS A 135 -11.17 -14.47 -14.46
N GLU A 136 -11.27 -14.21 -15.77
CA GLU A 136 -10.91 -12.90 -16.35
C GLU A 136 -11.88 -11.79 -15.92
N ARG A 137 -13.15 -12.12 -15.70
CA ARG A 137 -14.12 -11.18 -15.12
C ARG A 137 -13.80 -10.82 -13.68
N VAL A 138 -13.38 -11.83 -12.90
CA VAL A 138 -12.95 -11.64 -11.51
C VAL A 138 -11.72 -10.73 -11.51
N LEU A 139 -10.72 -11.04 -12.35
CA LEU A 139 -9.53 -10.21 -12.52
C LEU A 139 -9.87 -8.75 -12.82
N GLN A 140 -10.69 -8.46 -13.83
CA GLN A 140 -11.06 -7.07 -14.17
C GLN A 140 -11.70 -6.30 -12.99
N ARG A 141 -12.55 -6.95 -12.20
CA ARG A 141 -13.19 -6.31 -11.02
C ARG A 141 -12.21 -6.11 -9.87
N SER A 142 -11.36 -7.10 -9.65
CA SER A 142 -10.35 -7.07 -8.61
C SER A 142 -9.31 -5.99 -8.91
N LEU A 143 -8.88 -5.86 -10.17
CA LEU A 143 -8.03 -4.77 -10.63
C LEU A 143 -8.68 -3.41 -10.42
N ALA A 144 -9.95 -3.24 -10.77
CA ALA A 144 -10.65 -1.98 -10.51
C ALA A 144 -10.70 -1.61 -9.01
N SER A 145 -10.77 -2.60 -8.13
CA SER A 145 -10.75 -2.39 -6.68
C SER A 145 -9.36 -2.02 -6.17
N VAL A 146 -8.32 -2.68 -6.70
CA VAL A 146 -6.91 -2.38 -6.44
C VAL A 146 -6.55 -0.97 -6.92
N ASP A 147 -6.92 -0.63 -8.15
CA ASP A 147 -6.68 0.69 -8.73
C ASP A 147 -7.38 1.77 -7.93
N LYS A 148 -8.65 1.58 -7.58
CA LYS A 148 -9.40 2.53 -6.75
C LYS A 148 -8.67 2.76 -5.42
N PHE A 149 -8.25 1.70 -4.75
CA PHE A 149 -7.51 1.81 -3.50
C PHE A 149 -6.19 2.57 -3.68
N ALA A 150 -5.42 2.26 -4.73
CA ALA A 150 -4.17 2.96 -5.04
C ALA A 150 -4.38 4.44 -5.36
N TYR A 151 -5.44 4.79 -6.12
CA TYR A 151 -5.78 6.18 -6.40
C TYR A 151 -6.22 6.93 -5.15
N ASP A 152 -7.06 6.32 -4.30
CA ASP A 152 -7.48 6.92 -3.03
C ASP A 152 -6.27 7.20 -2.13
N MET A 153 -5.31 6.27 -2.08
CA MET A 153 -4.03 6.45 -1.39
C MET A 153 -3.23 7.64 -1.97
N ILE A 154 -3.03 7.69 -3.28
CA ILE A 154 -2.27 8.77 -3.94
C ILE A 154 -2.92 10.13 -3.67
N CYS A 155 -4.26 10.21 -3.76
CA CYS A 155 -5.02 11.43 -3.48
C CYS A 155 -4.82 11.89 -2.02
N LYS A 156 -5.00 11.00 -1.04
CA LYS A 156 -4.75 11.32 0.38
C LYS A 156 -3.34 11.86 0.62
N ARG A 157 -2.33 11.23 0.02
CA ARG A 157 -0.93 11.69 0.19
C ARG A 157 -0.70 13.07 -0.41
N LYS A 158 -1.30 13.34 -1.57
CA LYS A 158 -1.22 14.66 -2.21
C LYS A 158 -1.91 15.74 -1.36
N GLU A 159 -3.03 15.41 -0.74
CA GLU A 159 -3.74 16.32 0.18
C GLU A 159 -2.91 16.61 1.43
N GLU A 160 -2.30 15.60 2.05
CA GLU A 160 -1.37 15.77 3.19
C GLU A 160 -0.19 16.68 2.83
N PHE A 161 0.45 16.45 1.67
CA PHE A 161 1.54 17.31 1.20
C PHE A 161 1.09 18.75 0.93
N ALA A 162 -0.09 18.93 0.34
CA ALA A 162 -0.65 20.25 0.11
C ALA A 162 -0.95 20.98 1.43
N TYR A 163 -1.49 20.26 2.42
CA TYR A 163 -1.74 20.80 3.76
C TYR A 163 -0.44 21.19 4.48
N ASP A 164 0.59 20.33 4.46
CA ASP A 164 1.91 20.62 5.04
C ASP A 164 2.56 21.85 4.40
N MET A 165 2.45 22.00 3.08
CA MET A 165 2.93 23.20 2.38
C MET A 165 2.17 24.47 2.78
N ILE A 166 0.85 24.38 3.00
CA ILE A 166 0.04 25.52 3.46
C ILE A 166 0.39 25.88 4.91
N CYS A 167 0.58 24.91 5.79
CA CYS A 167 1.00 25.12 7.18
C CYS A 167 2.37 25.80 7.26
N LYS A 168 3.37 25.29 6.55
CA LYS A 168 4.71 25.91 6.50
C LYS A 168 4.66 27.35 6.00
N ARG A 169 3.88 27.62 4.96
CA ARG A 169 3.69 28.99 4.46
C ARG A 169 3.02 29.91 5.48
N LYS A 170 2.04 29.42 6.24
CA LYS A 170 1.40 30.20 7.31
C LYS A 170 2.36 30.49 8.48
N GLU A 171 3.20 29.53 8.84
CA GLU A 171 4.23 29.71 9.87
C GLU A 171 5.30 30.72 9.43
N GLU A 172 5.73 30.68 8.17
CA GLU A 172 6.65 31.66 7.58
C GLU A 172 6.04 33.08 7.56
N VAL A 173 4.77 33.21 7.16
CA VAL A 173 4.07 34.51 7.15
C VAL A 173 3.83 35.04 8.56
N ALA A 174 3.48 34.17 9.53
CA ALA A 174 3.32 34.57 10.93
C ALA A 174 4.66 34.98 11.58
N ALA A 175 5.76 34.31 11.21
CA ALA A 175 7.10 34.69 11.65
C ALA A 175 7.57 36.02 11.04
N GLU A 176 7.10 36.39 9.85
CA GLU A 176 7.37 37.70 9.25
C GLU A 176 6.54 38.83 9.90
N GLU A 177 5.26 38.58 10.23
CA GLU A 177 4.40 39.58 10.89
C GLU A 177 4.85 39.93 12.34
N GLU A 178 5.44 38.99 13.09
CA GLU A 178 5.99 39.27 14.43
C GLU A 178 7.30 40.09 14.41
N THR A 179 7.93 40.28 13.25
CA THR A 179 9.20 41.03 13.12
C THR A 179 9.03 42.51 12.76
N VAL A 180 7.81 42.99 12.51
CA VAL A 180 7.54 44.41 12.22
C VAL A 180 7.28 45.17 13.54
N PRO A 181 8.17 46.08 13.99
CA PRO A 181 7.94 46.82 15.22
C PRO A 181 6.81 47.83 15.01
N SER A 182 5.85 47.85 15.95
CA SER A 182 4.82 48.89 16.08
C SER A 182 5.47 50.27 16.21
N ALA A 183 5.62 50.98 15.09
CA ALA A 183 6.00 52.38 15.06
C ALA A 183 4.75 53.25 14.89
N GLY A 184 4.45 54.06 15.92
CA GLY A 184 3.39 55.08 15.95
C GLY A 184 2.47 54.88 17.15
N HIS A 185 2.27 55.82 18.06
CA HIS A 185 2.56 57.26 18.12
C HIS A 185 2.89 57.69 19.54
#